data_AF-A0A966MMJ5-F1
#
_entry.id   AF-A0A966MMJ5-F1
#
_cell.length_a   1.000
_cell.length_b   1.000
_cell.length_c   1.000
_cell.angle_alpha   90.00
_cell.angle_beta   90.00
_cell.angle_gamma   90.00
#
_symmetry.space_group_name_H-M   'P 1'
#
loop_
_entity.id
_entity.type
_entity.pdbx_description
1 polymer ?
#
loop_
_entity_poly.entity_id
_entity_poly.type
_entity_poly.pdbx_seq_one_letter_code
_entity_poly.pdbx_strand_id
1 'polypeptide(L)'
;MSQLASHSQEELDQLVKEADLGGREPGGTIGQALAVVAGLWSLFQVWYASPLPFALGFGIFNDTEARAIHLAFSIFLGFCAFPAFKSSSRQVIPWSDWLLACVGAFCGAYLFTFYNQLALRPGAPTTQDIVIGVMGVVIMLEATRRSMGIGMLITTGLFILFVFTGPYMPDVLQHRGASLSRFISHMWLTTEGVYGVALGVSVQFIFLFVLFGTL
;
A
#
# COMPACT_ATOMS: atom_id res chain seq x y z
N MET A 1 -15.55 40.83 14.27
CA MET A 1 -15.46 39.84 13.16
C MET A 1 -14.01 39.76 12.66
N SER A 2 -13.07 39.39 13.54
CA SER A 2 -11.61 39.45 13.27
C SER A 2 -10.89 38.25 13.88
N GLN A 3 -11.29 37.04 13.48
CA GLN A 3 -10.59 35.79 13.81
C GLN A 3 -10.67 34.79 12.64
N LEU A 4 -10.51 35.28 11.41
CA LEU A 4 -10.05 34.42 10.31
C LEU A 4 -8.51 34.50 10.37
N ALA A 5 -7.94 33.71 11.27
CA ALA A 5 -6.50 33.59 11.43
C ALA A 5 -5.92 33.03 10.12
N SER A 6 -5.21 33.87 9.38
CA SER A 6 -4.26 33.44 8.38
C SER A 6 -3.27 32.50 9.08
N HIS A 7 -3.30 31.21 8.75
CA HIS A 7 -2.22 30.32 9.14
C HIS A 7 -0.92 30.93 8.60
N SER A 8 0.11 30.97 9.42
CA SER A 8 1.43 31.43 8.96
C SER A 8 1.91 30.52 7.84
N GLN A 9 2.71 31.06 6.90
CA GLN A 9 3.21 30.28 5.76
C GLN A 9 3.94 29.01 6.22
N GLU A 10 4.67 29.07 7.33
CA GLU A 10 5.37 27.93 7.93
C GLU A 10 4.41 26.83 8.41
N GLU A 11 3.28 27.20 9.02
CA GLU A 11 2.26 26.23 9.44
C GLU A 11 1.60 25.57 8.22
N LEU A 12 1.34 26.33 7.15
CA LEU A 12 0.82 25.77 5.90
C LEU A 12 1.80 24.79 5.27
N ASP A 13 3.08 25.16 5.19
CA ASP A 13 4.13 24.31 4.64
C ASP A 13 4.32 23.03 5.48
N GLN A 14 4.20 23.14 6.81
CA GLN A 14 4.23 21.99 7.70
C GLN A 14 3.03 21.07 7.47
N LEU A 15 1.82 21.63 7.32
CA LEU A 15 0.61 20.84 7.04
C LEU A 15 0.71 20.11 5.70
N VAL A 16 1.26 20.75 4.67
CA VAL A 16 1.53 20.12 3.37
C VAL A 16 2.53 18.98 3.51
N LYS A 17 3.67 19.22 4.18
CA LYS A 17 4.68 18.17 4.43
C LYS A 17 4.12 16.98 5.21
N GLU A 18 3.29 17.23 6.21
CA GLU A 18 2.66 16.17 6.99
C GLU A 18 1.66 15.35 6.16
N ALA A 19 0.93 16.00 5.27
CA ALA A 19 0.00 15.32 4.35
C ALA A 19 0.75 14.47 3.32
N ASP A 20 1.83 14.99 2.73
CA ASP A 20 2.56 14.34 1.65
C ASP A 20 3.55 13.26 2.14
N LEU A 21 4.21 13.50 3.28
CA LEU A 21 5.30 12.65 3.80
C LEU A 21 4.91 11.85 5.05
N GLY A 22 3.69 12.02 5.57
CA GLY A 22 3.19 11.33 6.76
C GLY A 22 3.63 11.91 8.10
N GLY A 23 4.54 12.88 8.09
CA GLY A 23 4.85 13.71 9.25
C GLY A 23 5.66 13.03 10.37
N ARG A 24 6.22 11.84 10.12
CA ARG A 24 7.24 11.23 11.00
C ARG A 24 8.65 11.56 10.48
N GLU A 25 9.50 12.00 11.39
CA GLU A 25 10.88 12.40 11.14
C GLU A 25 11.83 11.65 12.10
N PRO A 26 12.06 10.34 11.90
CA PRO A 26 13.00 9.60 12.72
C PRO A 26 14.42 10.10 12.43
N GLY A 27 15.06 10.74 13.41
CA GLY A 27 16.43 11.22 13.28
C GLY A 27 17.49 10.10 13.27
N GLY A 28 18.74 10.50 13.06
CA GLY A 28 19.91 9.62 13.22
C GLY A 28 20.00 8.50 12.18
N THR A 29 20.45 7.32 12.63
CA THR A 29 20.71 6.16 11.76
C THR A 29 19.43 5.56 11.18
N ILE A 30 18.31 5.64 11.90
CA ILE A 30 17.02 5.12 11.42
C ILE A 30 16.52 5.96 10.25
N GLY A 31 16.57 7.29 10.35
CA GLY A 31 16.24 8.18 9.24
C GLY A 31 17.08 7.92 8.00
N GLN A 32 18.40 7.76 8.18
CA GLN A 32 19.30 7.40 7.08
C GLN A 32 18.97 6.04 6.46
N ALA A 33 18.67 5.03 7.28
CA ALA A 33 18.27 3.71 6.78
C ALA A 33 16.98 3.80 5.95
N LEU A 34 15.96 4.52 6.42
CA LEU A 34 14.71 4.71 5.68
C LEU A 34 14.91 5.50 4.39
N ALA A 35 15.78 6.50 4.40
CA ALA A 35 16.17 7.23 3.20
C ALA A 35 16.86 6.31 2.17
N VAL A 36 17.70 5.39 2.62
CA VAL A 36 18.29 4.36 1.75
C VAL A 36 17.21 3.43 1.20
N VAL A 37 16.26 2.96 2.02
CA VAL A 37 15.15 2.12 1.55
C VAL A 37 14.30 2.85 0.51
N ALA A 38 13.96 4.12 0.75
CA ALA A 38 13.23 4.95 -0.21
C ALA A 38 14.04 5.17 -1.49
N GLY A 39 15.34 5.43 -1.38
CA GLY A 39 16.24 5.55 -2.53
C GLY A 39 16.31 4.27 -3.36
N LEU A 40 16.40 3.10 -2.72
CA LEU A 40 16.36 1.80 -3.40
C LEU A 40 15.03 1.57 -4.11
N TRP A 41 13.91 1.95 -3.50
CA TRP A 41 12.60 1.89 -4.15
C TRP A 41 12.54 2.79 -5.38
N SER A 42 13.00 4.04 -5.27
CA SER A 42 13.07 4.97 -6.38
C SER A 42 13.94 4.45 -7.53
N LEU A 43 15.12 3.90 -7.22
CA LEU A 43 16.00 3.27 -8.20
C LEU A 43 15.32 2.09 -8.90
N PHE A 44 14.60 1.26 -8.14
CA PHE A 44 13.82 0.15 -8.71
C PHE A 44 12.73 0.64 -9.68
N GLN A 45 11.97 1.68 -9.32
CA GLN A 45 10.92 2.23 -10.17
C GLN A 45 11.48 2.80 -11.48
N VAL A 46 12.58 3.57 -11.38
CA VAL A 46 13.29 4.10 -12.56
C VAL A 46 13.85 2.96 -13.40
N TRP A 47 14.44 1.94 -12.78
CA TRP A 47 14.96 0.76 -13.49
C TRP A 47 13.86 0.05 -14.29
N TYR A 48 12.74 -0.29 -13.64
CA TYR A 48 11.61 -0.99 -14.25
C TYR A 48 10.97 -0.19 -15.39
N ALA A 49 10.83 1.12 -15.24
CA ALA A 49 10.24 1.96 -16.28
C ALA A 49 11.19 2.30 -17.44
N SER A 50 12.48 2.03 -17.29
CA SER A 50 13.50 2.31 -18.31
C SER A 50 13.65 1.15 -19.30
N PRO A 51 14.24 1.39 -20.48
CA PRO A 51 14.63 0.30 -21.40
C PRO A 51 15.89 -0.47 -20.95
N LEU A 52 16.56 -0.05 -19.88
CA LEU A 52 17.83 -0.62 -19.42
C LEU A 52 17.77 -2.12 -19.07
N PRO A 53 16.74 -2.64 -18.38
CA PRO A 53 16.69 -4.07 -18.05
C PRO A 53 16.74 -4.95 -19.31
N PHE A 54 16.08 -4.51 -20.38
CA PHE A 54 16.05 -5.21 -21.66
C PHE A 54 17.35 -5.03 -22.44
N ALA A 55 17.94 -3.83 -22.44
CA ALA A 55 19.22 -3.56 -23.10
C ALA A 55 20.38 -4.33 -22.47
N LEU A 56 20.36 -4.50 -21.14
CA LEU A 56 21.40 -5.20 -20.38
C LEU A 56 21.10 -6.69 -20.16
N GLY A 57 19.89 -7.15 -20.47
CA GLY A 57 19.48 -8.54 -20.31
C GLY A 57 19.44 -9.03 -18.86
N PHE A 58 19.31 -8.13 -17.90
CA PHE A 58 19.36 -8.43 -16.46
C PHE A 58 18.23 -7.70 -15.73
N GLY A 59 17.71 -8.32 -14.66
CA GLY A 59 16.70 -7.70 -13.80
C GLY A 59 15.41 -7.33 -14.56
N ILE A 60 14.97 -8.20 -15.47
CA ILE A 60 13.71 -8.07 -16.21
C ILE A 60 12.60 -8.61 -15.34
N PHE A 61 11.71 -7.71 -14.90
CA PHE A 61 10.54 -8.04 -14.09
C PHE A 61 9.28 -7.90 -14.93
N ASN A 62 8.31 -8.80 -14.75
CA ASN A 62 6.98 -8.62 -15.33
C ASN A 62 6.12 -7.66 -14.47
N ASP A 63 5.00 -7.18 -15.02
CA ASP A 63 4.11 -6.23 -14.35
C ASP A 63 3.65 -6.69 -12.97
N THR A 64 3.39 -7.98 -12.81
CA THR A 64 2.87 -8.53 -11.56
C THR A 64 3.96 -8.51 -10.49
N GLU A 65 5.18 -8.88 -10.86
CA GLU A 65 6.35 -8.81 -9.98
C GLU A 65 6.65 -7.36 -9.58
N ALA A 66 6.63 -6.43 -10.53
CA ALA A 66 6.91 -5.02 -10.28
C ALA A 66 5.87 -4.37 -9.36
N ARG A 67 4.58 -4.69 -9.56
CA ARG A 67 3.48 -4.27 -8.68
C ARG A 67 3.66 -4.81 -7.26
N ALA A 68 4.04 -6.08 -7.12
CA ALA A 68 4.26 -6.68 -5.80
C ALA A 68 5.43 -6.06 -5.04
N ILE A 69 6.54 -5.81 -5.74
CA ILE A 69 7.70 -5.11 -5.16
C ILE A 69 7.29 -3.69 -4.76
N HIS A 70 6.63 -2.94 -5.65
CA HIS A 70 6.16 -1.58 -5.37
C HIS A 70 5.25 -1.53 -4.13
N LEU A 71 4.29 -2.46 -4.03
CA LEU A 71 3.38 -2.53 -2.89
C LEU A 71 4.12 -2.82 -1.58
N ALA A 72 5.08 -3.74 -1.60
CA ALA A 72 5.86 -4.10 -0.43
C ALA A 72 6.65 -2.90 0.13
N PHE A 73 7.33 -2.15 -0.75
CA PHE A 73 8.00 -0.90 -0.37
C PHE A 73 7.02 0.17 0.12
N SER A 74 5.90 0.34 -0.58
CA SER A 74 4.85 1.31 -0.22
C SER A 74 4.29 1.07 1.18
N ILE A 75 3.96 -0.19 1.50
CA ILE A 75 3.43 -0.56 2.82
C ILE A 75 4.52 -0.35 3.89
N PHE A 76 5.74 -0.83 3.66
CA PHE A 76 6.82 -0.70 4.61
C PHE A 76 7.10 0.77 4.97
N LEU A 77 7.32 1.60 3.95
CA LEU A 77 7.61 3.02 4.14
C LEU A 77 6.37 3.77 4.64
N GLY A 78 5.16 3.38 4.23
CA GLY A 78 3.91 3.95 4.73
C GLY A 78 3.76 3.82 6.24
N PHE A 79 4.01 2.63 6.81
CA PHE A 79 3.96 2.45 8.26
C PHE A 79 5.10 3.17 9.00
N CYS A 80 6.27 3.28 8.37
CA CYS A 80 7.41 4.01 8.91
C CYS A 80 7.20 5.54 8.83
N ALA A 81 6.46 6.05 7.85
CA ALA A 81 6.28 7.48 7.61
C ALA A 81 5.01 8.05 8.26
N PHE A 82 3.92 7.28 8.32
CA PHE A 82 2.62 7.74 8.82
C PHE A 82 2.32 7.19 10.23
N PRO A 83 2.27 8.05 11.27
CA PRO A 83 1.94 7.63 12.63
C PRO A 83 0.50 7.09 12.78
N ALA A 84 0.32 6.15 13.70
CA ALA A 84 -0.98 5.52 13.94
C ALA A 84 -2.07 6.52 14.39
N PHE A 85 -1.69 7.45 15.26
CA PHE A 85 -2.58 8.46 15.84
C PHE A 85 -1.86 9.81 15.93
N LYS A 86 -2.61 10.90 16.02
CA LYS A 86 -2.07 12.26 16.19
C LYS A 86 -1.17 12.42 17.43
N SER A 87 -1.40 11.60 18.46
CA SER A 87 -0.61 11.56 19.69
C SER A 87 0.64 10.67 19.61
N SER A 88 0.83 9.94 18.51
CA SER A 88 1.98 9.06 18.33
C SER A 88 3.26 9.87 18.13
N SER A 89 4.40 9.34 18.56
CA SER A 89 5.69 10.00 18.38
C SER A 89 6.00 10.23 16.89
N ARG A 90 6.42 11.46 16.59
CA ARG A 90 6.95 11.85 15.28
C ARG A 90 8.46 11.59 15.16
N GLN A 91 9.15 11.38 16.27
CA GLN A 91 10.61 11.26 16.31
C GLN A 91 11.10 9.80 16.35
N VAL A 92 10.21 8.86 16.68
CA VAL A 92 10.55 7.43 16.83
C VAL A 92 9.45 6.59 16.21
N ILE A 93 9.83 5.52 15.53
CA ILE A 93 8.90 4.50 15.02
C ILE A 93 8.65 3.47 16.12
N PRO A 94 7.41 3.33 16.63
CA PRO A 94 7.09 2.31 17.62
C PRO A 94 7.32 0.90 17.08
N TRP A 95 7.62 -0.06 17.96
CA TRP A 95 7.84 -1.45 17.55
C TRP A 95 6.62 -2.07 16.84
N SER A 96 5.40 -1.63 17.18
CA SER A 96 4.17 -2.07 16.51
C SER A 96 4.14 -1.67 15.04
N ASP A 97 4.68 -0.49 14.72
CA ASP A 97 4.74 0.01 13.36
C ASP A 97 5.82 -0.70 12.56
N TRP A 98 6.94 -1.07 13.19
CA TRP A 98 7.92 -1.99 12.60
C TRP A 98 7.31 -3.35 12.28
N LEU A 99 6.52 -3.90 13.20
CA LEU A 99 5.84 -5.18 12.97
C LEU A 99 4.87 -5.09 11.79
N LEU A 100 4.01 -4.05 11.76
CA LEU A 100 3.07 -3.83 10.67
C LEU A 100 3.77 -3.56 9.33
N ALA A 101 4.86 -2.79 9.34
CA ALA A 101 5.68 -2.53 8.16
C ALA A 101 6.25 -3.83 7.58
N CYS A 102 6.90 -4.65 8.41
CA CYS A 102 7.54 -5.89 7.96
C CYS A 102 6.53 -6.97 7.54
N VAL A 103 5.49 -7.20 8.34
CA VAL A 103 4.43 -8.17 8.02
C VAL A 103 3.64 -7.73 6.79
N GLY A 104 3.32 -6.44 6.71
CA GLY A 104 2.64 -5.85 5.57
C GLY A 104 3.45 -5.92 4.28
N ALA A 105 4.74 -5.61 4.34
CA ALA A 105 5.66 -5.76 3.22
C ALA A 105 5.75 -7.21 2.75
N PHE A 106 5.82 -8.17 3.69
CA PHE A 106 5.78 -9.59 3.36
C PHE A 106 4.46 -9.99 2.69
N CYS A 107 3.31 -9.54 3.22
CA CYS A 107 2.01 -9.80 2.60
C CYS A 107 1.93 -9.20 1.18
N GLY A 108 2.48 -8.01 0.98
CA GLY A 108 2.56 -7.33 -0.32
C GLY A 108 3.49 -8.04 -1.31
N ALA A 109 4.60 -8.61 -0.83
CA ALA A 109 5.54 -9.38 -1.63
C ALA A 109 5.12 -10.84 -1.86
N TYR A 110 4.09 -11.34 -1.15
CA TYR A 110 3.69 -12.75 -1.17
C TYR A 110 3.42 -13.27 -2.58
N LEU A 111 2.70 -12.49 -3.39
CA LEU A 111 2.34 -12.85 -4.76
C LEU A 111 3.60 -13.03 -5.63
N PHE A 112 4.62 -12.20 -5.43
CA PHE A 112 5.93 -12.34 -6.07
C PHE A 112 6.68 -13.57 -5.57
N THR A 113 6.84 -13.72 -4.25
CA THR A 113 7.63 -14.81 -3.66
C THR A 113 7.07 -16.21 -3.96
N PHE A 114 5.73 -16.33 -3.99
CA PHE A 114 5.05 -17.62 -4.19
C PHE A 114 4.37 -17.72 -5.56
N TYR A 115 4.76 -16.88 -6.53
CA TYR A 115 4.17 -16.81 -7.87
C TYR A 115 3.98 -18.19 -8.52
N ASN A 116 5.05 -19.00 -8.60
CA ASN A 116 5.00 -20.32 -9.23
C ASN A 116 3.99 -21.26 -8.57
N GLN A 117 3.86 -21.21 -7.24
CA GLN A 117 2.94 -22.09 -6.52
C GLN A 117 1.50 -21.64 -6.72
N LEU A 118 1.25 -20.33 -6.70
CA LEU A 118 -0.07 -19.74 -6.90
C LEU A 118 -0.57 -19.95 -8.33
N ALA A 119 0.32 -19.83 -9.33
CA ALA A 119 0.01 -20.03 -10.74
C ALA A 119 -0.49 -21.46 -11.05
N LEU A 120 -0.12 -22.45 -10.24
CA LEU A 120 -0.56 -23.85 -10.39
C LEU A 120 -1.93 -24.14 -9.75
N ARG A 121 -2.48 -23.22 -8.95
CA ARG A 121 -3.76 -23.39 -8.22
C ARG A 121 -4.73 -22.21 -8.38
N PRO A 122 -5.04 -21.78 -9.61
CA PRO A 122 -5.93 -20.64 -9.83
C PRO A 122 -7.32 -20.90 -9.23
N GLY A 123 -7.78 -19.98 -8.38
CA GLY A 123 -9.08 -20.09 -7.71
C GLY A 123 -9.17 -21.15 -6.61
N ALA A 124 -8.07 -21.82 -6.27
CA ALA A 124 -7.99 -22.84 -5.22
C ALA A 124 -6.91 -22.46 -4.17
N PRO A 125 -7.06 -21.34 -3.44
CA PRO A 125 -6.08 -20.90 -2.46
C PRO A 125 -5.99 -21.90 -1.29
N THR A 126 -4.78 -22.09 -0.78
CA THR A 126 -4.55 -22.82 0.47
C THR A 126 -4.94 -21.97 1.67
N THR A 127 -5.05 -22.58 2.85
CA THR A 127 -5.28 -21.85 4.11
C THR A 127 -4.20 -20.79 4.36
N GLN A 128 -2.94 -21.07 4.01
CA GLN A 128 -1.85 -20.10 4.11
C GLN A 128 -2.11 -18.86 3.22
N ASP A 129 -2.49 -19.08 1.96
CA ASP A 129 -2.77 -17.99 1.03
C ASP A 129 -3.94 -17.12 1.54
N ILE A 130 -4.97 -17.74 2.11
CA ILE A 130 -6.11 -17.04 2.71
C ILE A 130 -5.67 -16.22 3.91
N VAL A 131 -4.92 -16.81 4.85
CA VAL A 131 -4.46 -16.11 6.08
C VAL A 131 -3.59 -14.91 5.72
N ILE A 132 -2.66 -15.06 4.79
CA ILE A 132 -1.77 -13.97 4.35
C ILE A 132 -2.57 -12.89 3.61
N GLY A 133 -3.51 -13.27 2.75
CA GLY A 133 -4.37 -12.29 2.08
C GLY A 133 -5.28 -11.52 3.04
N VAL A 134 -5.84 -12.19 4.07
CA VAL A 134 -6.62 -11.49 5.12
C VAL A 134 -5.74 -10.51 5.88
N MET A 135 -4.54 -10.92 6.32
CA MET A 135 -3.59 -10.03 6.98
C MET A 135 -3.22 -8.85 6.07
N GLY A 136 -2.95 -9.11 4.79
CA GLY A 136 -2.67 -8.09 3.79
C GLY A 136 -3.78 -7.07 3.65
N VAL A 137 -5.04 -7.52 3.50
CA VAL A 137 -6.21 -6.62 3.40
C VAL A 137 -6.36 -5.78 4.68
N VAL A 138 -6.26 -6.39 5.87
CA VAL A 138 -6.40 -5.66 7.14
C VAL A 138 -5.29 -4.62 7.32
N ILE A 139 -4.05 -5.00 7.04
CA ILE A 139 -2.89 -4.09 7.12
C ILE A 139 -3.02 -2.97 6.09
N MET A 140 -3.51 -3.26 4.87
CA MET A 140 -3.76 -2.25 3.84
C MET A 140 -4.85 -1.26 4.24
N LEU A 141 -5.93 -1.73 4.86
CA LEU A 141 -6.98 -0.87 5.40
C LEU A 141 -6.42 0.07 6.49
N GLU A 142 -5.57 -0.45 7.37
CA GLU A 142 -4.90 0.36 8.39
C GLU A 142 -3.91 1.36 7.77
N ALA A 143 -3.14 0.96 6.76
CA ALA A 143 -2.25 1.87 6.03
C ALA A 143 -3.07 3.01 5.38
N THR A 144 -4.19 2.67 4.75
CA THR A 144 -5.13 3.62 4.13
C THR A 144 -5.71 4.57 5.18
N ARG A 145 -6.07 4.08 6.37
CA ARG A 145 -6.54 4.93 7.48
C ARG A 145 -5.49 5.95 7.91
N ARG A 146 -4.21 5.54 7.96
CA ARG A 146 -3.10 6.40 8.38
C ARG A 146 -2.73 7.45 7.33
N SER A 147 -2.74 7.10 6.06
CA SER A 147 -2.34 8.01 4.97
C SER A 147 -3.49 8.84 4.39
N MET A 148 -4.68 8.25 4.23
CA MET A 148 -5.83 8.88 3.57
C MET A 148 -6.97 9.23 4.55
N GLY A 149 -6.84 8.83 5.82
CA GLY A 149 -7.82 9.12 6.86
C GLY A 149 -9.00 8.16 6.93
N ILE A 150 -9.91 8.44 7.87
CA ILE A 150 -11.03 7.55 8.23
C ILE A 150 -12.10 7.45 7.13
N GLY A 151 -12.24 8.48 6.29
CA GLY A 151 -13.25 8.50 5.22
C GLY A 151 -13.03 7.39 4.20
N MET A 152 -11.79 7.18 3.77
CA MET A 152 -11.43 6.09 2.87
C MET A 152 -11.62 4.72 3.53
N LEU A 153 -11.19 4.57 4.79
CA LEU A 153 -11.40 3.33 5.54
C LEU A 153 -12.89 2.95 5.63
N ILE A 154 -13.76 3.90 5.99
CA ILE A 154 -15.20 3.65 6.08
C ILE A 154 -15.76 3.25 4.72
N THR A 155 -15.42 4.00 3.66
CA THR A 155 -15.91 3.75 2.31
C THR A 155 -15.51 2.35 1.83
N THR A 156 -14.24 1.98 1.96
CA THR A 156 -13.77 0.64 1.61
C THR A 156 -14.42 -0.43 2.49
N GLY A 157 -14.54 -0.18 3.80
CA GLY A 157 -15.22 -1.10 4.73
C GLY A 157 -16.67 -1.37 4.35
N LEU A 158 -17.41 -0.36 3.88
CA LEU A 158 -18.77 -0.52 3.38
C LEU A 158 -18.84 -1.39 2.13
N PHE A 159 -17.92 -1.21 1.17
CA PHE A 159 -17.87 -2.08 -0.02
C PHE A 159 -17.48 -3.52 0.32
N ILE A 160 -16.55 -3.71 1.26
CA ILE A 160 -16.22 -5.06 1.75
C ILE A 160 -17.45 -5.69 2.42
N LEU A 161 -18.16 -4.95 3.28
CA LEU A 161 -19.38 -5.43 3.92
C LEU A 161 -20.46 -5.77 2.88
N PHE A 162 -20.62 -4.94 1.85
CA PHE A 162 -21.53 -5.17 0.74
C PHE A 162 -21.28 -6.52 0.06
N VAL A 163 -20.02 -6.87 -0.19
CA VAL A 163 -19.63 -8.16 -0.79
C VAL A 163 -20.09 -9.37 0.04
N PHE A 164 -20.06 -9.27 1.37
CA PHE A 164 -20.44 -10.39 2.25
C PHE A 164 -21.93 -10.43 2.61
N THR A 165 -22.60 -9.27 2.61
CA THR A 165 -24.00 -9.14 3.04
C THR A 165 -25.01 -9.22 1.90
N GLY A 166 -24.54 -9.44 0.66
CA GLY A 166 -25.36 -9.57 -0.54
C GLY A 166 -26.68 -10.37 -0.40
N PRO A 167 -26.70 -11.57 0.21
CA PRO A 167 -27.92 -12.36 0.35
C PRO A 167 -28.97 -11.79 1.30
N TYR A 168 -28.59 -10.84 2.16
CA TYR A 168 -29.46 -10.21 3.16
C TYR A 168 -29.94 -8.83 2.73
N MET A 169 -29.58 -8.38 1.53
CA MET A 169 -29.96 -7.06 1.01
C MET A 169 -31.38 -7.06 0.43
N PRO A 170 -32.02 -5.88 0.28
CA PRO A 170 -33.29 -5.76 -0.42
C PRO A 170 -33.20 -6.26 -1.87
N ASP A 171 -34.31 -6.75 -2.43
CA ASP A 171 -34.38 -7.38 -3.76
C ASP A 171 -33.65 -6.61 -4.87
N VAL A 172 -33.68 -5.27 -4.82
CA VAL A 172 -33.02 -4.40 -5.81
C VAL A 172 -31.49 -4.45 -5.79
N LEU A 173 -30.88 -4.83 -4.66
CA LEU A 173 -29.43 -4.89 -4.44
C LEU A 173 -28.92 -6.30 -4.12
N GLN A 174 -29.81 -7.28 -4.02
CA GLN A 174 -29.46 -8.62 -3.58
C GLN A 174 -28.55 -9.33 -4.60
N HIS A 175 -27.50 -9.97 -4.08
CA HIS A 175 -26.61 -10.81 -4.87
C HIS A 175 -26.14 -12.01 -4.03
N ARG A 176 -25.47 -12.97 -4.68
CA ARG A 176 -25.07 -14.24 -4.04
C ARG A 176 -24.09 -14.08 -2.85
N GLY A 177 -23.49 -12.90 -2.68
CA GLY A 177 -22.34 -12.69 -1.80
C GLY A 177 -21.07 -13.43 -2.26
N ALA A 178 -20.00 -13.30 -1.49
CA ALA A 178 -18.77 -14.07 -1.67
C ALA A 178 -18.36 -14.78 -0.38
N SER A 179 -17.79 -15.99 -0.51
CA SER A 179 -17.08 -16.61 0.61
C SER A 179 -15.77 -15.87 0.87
N LEU A 180 -15.24 -15.97 2.09
CA LEU A 180 -13.95 -15.35 2.43
C LEU A 180 -12.83 -15.81 1.48
N SER A 181 -12.79 -17.11 1.16
CA SER A 181 -11.82 -17.67 0.21
C SER A 181 -11.93 -17.01 -1.17
N ARG A 182 -13.14 -16.88 -1.72
CA ARG A 182 -13.35 -16.20 -3.02
C ARG A 182 -12.95 -14.73 -2.96
N PHE A 183 -13.34 -14.03 -1.90
CA PHE A 183 -13.00 -12.62 -1.71
C PHE A 183 -11.48 -12.42 -1.69
N ILE A 184 -10.76 -13.20 -0.88
CA ILE A 184 -9.30 -13.08 -0.75
C ILE A 184 -8.59 -13.51 -2.03
N SER A 185 -9.04 -14.58 -2.70
CA SER A 185 -8.51 -14.96 -4.01
C SER A 185 -8.53 -13.79 -4.97
N HIS A 186 -9.67 -13.10 -5.10
CA HIS A 186 -9.81 -12.01 -6.06
C HIS A 186 -9.16 -10.70 -5.59
N MET A 187 -9.23 -10.37 -4.29
CA MET A 187 -8.69 -9.11 -3.78
C MET A 187 -7.18 -9.10 -3.64
N TRP A 188 -6.55 -10.22 -3.27
CA TRP A 188 -5.13 -10.26 -2.91
C TRP A 188 -4.29 -11.25 -3.72
N LEU A 189 -4.89 -12.25 -4.36
CA LEU A 189 -4.13 -13.30 -5.07
C LEU A 189 -4.22 -13.19 -6.60
N THR A 190 -4.92 -12.19 -7.13
CA THR A 190 -4.99 -11.90 -8.56
C THR A 190 -4.63 -10.43 -8.85
N THR A 191 -4.49 -10.13 -10.15
CA THR A 191 -4.26 -8.78 -10.68
C THR A 191 -5.56 -8.03 -10.99
N GLU A 192 -6.69 -8.47 -10.45
CA GLU A 192 -7.99 -7.78 -10.56
C GLU A 192 -8.31 -6.97 -9.29
N GLY A 193 -7.72 -7.35 -8.15
CA GLY A 193 -7.84 -6.65 -6.88
C GLY A 193 -6.74 -5.60 -6.66
N VAL A 194 -6.08 -5.68 -5.49
CA VAL A 194 -5.06 -4.72 -5.06
C VAL A 194 -3.91 -4.58 -6.06
N TYR A 195 -3.52 -5.68 -6.72
CA TYR A 195 -2.47 -5.69 -7.75
C TYR A 195 -2.97 -5.30 -9.16
N GLY A 196 -4.15 -4.70 -9.24
CA GLY A 196 -4.78 -4.33 -10.49
C GLY A 196 -4.28 -3.06 -11.13
N VAL A 197 -5.12 -2.51 -12.02
CA VAL A 197 -4.77 -1.39 -12.89
C VAL A 197 -4.33 -0.16 -12.11
N ALA A 198 -4.98 0.16 -10.99
CA ALA A 198 -4.61 1.32 -10.18
C ALA A 198 -3.16 1.25 -9.68
N LEU A 199 -2.74 0.09 -9.15
CA LEU A 199 -1.36 -0.12 -8.73
C LEU A 199 -0.40 -0.17 -9.93
N GLY A 200 -0.82 -0.78 -11.05
CA GLY A 200 -0.04 -0.79 -12.29
C GLY A 200 0.23 0.61 -12.85
N VAL A 201 -0.77 1.48 -12.87
CA VAL A 201 -0.62 2.88 -13.27
C VAL A 201 0.30 3.63 -12.31
N SER A 202 0.26 3.29 -11.01
CA SER A 202 1.16 3.88 -10.02
C SER A 202 2.62 3.52 -10.29
N VAL A 203 2.91 2.25 -10.51
CA VAL A 203 4.25 1.72 -10.80
C VAL A 203 4.82 2.33 -12.09
N GLN A 204 4.01 2.39 -13.15
CA GLN A 204 4.50 2.79 -14.47
C GLN A 204 4.61 4.30 -14.66
N PHE A 205 3.73 5.08 -14.02
CA PHE A 205 3.54 6.50 -14.34
C PHE A 205 3.55 7.39 -13.10
N ILE A 206 2.64 7.18 -12.14
CA ILE A 206 2.43 8.13 -11.04
C ILE A 206 3.70 8.30 -10.21
N PHE A 207 4.39 7.19 -9.90
CA PHE A 207 5.61 7.25 -9.10
C PHE A 207 6.68 8.15 -9.75
N LEU A 208 6.91 8.01 -11.06
CA LEU A 208 7.91 8.80 -11.77
C LEU A 208 7.51 10.27 -11.88
N PHE A 209 6.23 10.55 -12.09
CA PHE A 209 5.73 11.93 -12.10
C PHE A 209 5.95 12.61 -10.75
N VAL A 210 5.71 11.91 -9.64
CA VAL A 210 6.00 12.44 -8.31
C VAL A 210 7.51 12.57 -8.12
N LEU A 211 8.30 11.52 -8.38
CA LEU A 211 9.75 11.52 -8.17
C LEU A 211 10.46 12.66 -8.91
N PHE A 212 10.15 12.87 -10.19
CA PHE A 212 10.77 13.94 -10.98
C PHE A 212 10.06 15.30 -10.83
N GLY A 213 8.81 15.32 -10.39
CA GLY A 213 8.04 16.55 -10.18
C GLY A 213 8.33 17.25 -8.84
N THR A 214 8.86 16.53 -7.85
CA THR A 214 9.25 17.08 -6.54
C THR A 214 10.72 17.53 -6.48
N LEU A 215 11.50 17.33 -7.55
CA LEU A 215 12.94 17.68 -7.65
C LEU A 215 13.17 19.08 -8.23
#